data_AF-A0A4P7L0C2-F1
#
_entry.id   AF-A0A4P7L0C2-F1
#
_cell.length_a   1.000
_cell.length_b   1.000
_cell.length_c   1.000
_cell.angle_alpha   90.00
_cell.angle_beta   90.00
_cell.angle_gamma   90.00
#
_symmetry.space_group_name_H-M   'P 1'
#
loop_
_entity.id
_entity.type
_entity.pdbx_description
1 polymer ?
#
loop_
_entity_poly.entity_id
_entity_poly.type
_entity_poly.pdbx_seq_one_letter_code
_entity_poly.pdbx_strand_id
1 'polypeptide(L)'
;MSCYIINNKTASSIVTALIELDYIHETEAPAFLDMMMSLNSRSVNERYSENEPTVIYVFSKQKTDLYDEDGYKAYAAGLQMMANIAFYHYQSCETDICNQTIVMKILNKMKGELLTACKFWLIENGFNDGNGWKGKDYDNLPFSEKTTWGLYDHDKKVITGCEGGSYAN
;
A
#
# COMPACT_ATOMS: atom_id res chain seq x y z
N MET A 1 21.07 2.03 -8.47
CA MET A 1 19.74 2.46 -8.02
C MET A 1 19.50 1.81 -6.66
N SER A 2 19.45 2.63 -5.61
CA SER A 2 19.29 2.17 -4.22
C SER A 2 18.00 1.36 -4.04
N CYS A 3 18.05 0.22 -3.35
CA CYS A 3 16.87 -0.60 -3.02
C CYS A 3 15.89 0.11 -2.07
N TYR A 4 16.23 1.33 -1.62
CA TYR A 4 15.47 2.15 -0.69
C TYR A 4 14.56 3.19 -1.36
N ILE A 5 14.60 3.30 -2.70
CA ILE A 5 13.71 4.17 -3.48
C ILE A 5 12.47 3.37 -3.92
N ILE A 6 11.28 3.94 -3.74
CA ILE A 6 10.04 3.32 -4.20
C ILE A 6 10.06 3.14 -5.72
N ASN A 7 9.64 1.98 -6.22
CA ASN A 7 9.62 1.75 -7.67
C ASN A 7 8.48 2.55 -8.35
N ASN A 8 8.61 2.83 -9.65
CA ASN A 8 7.63 3.63 -10.40
C ASN A 8 6.22 3.02 -10.35
N LYS A 9 6.09 1.70 -10.45
CA LYS A 9 4.77 1.05 -10.44
C LYS A 9 4.02 1.33 -9.13
N THR A 10 4.71 1.19 -8.00
CA THR A 10 4.12 1.47 -6.67
C THR A 10 3.82 2.96 -6.52
N ALA A 11 4.75 3.85 -6.87
CA ALA A 11 4.51 5.29 -6.77
C ALA A 11 3.35 5.75 -7.67
N SER A 12 3.31 5.28 -8.91
CA SER A 12 2.20 5.53 -9.85
C SER A 12 0.88 4.94 -9.36
N SER A 13 0.88 3.80 -8.65
CA SER A 13 -0.34 3.25 -8.05
C SER A 13 -0.92 4.14 -6.96
N ILE A 14 -0.05 4.73 -6.11
CA ILE A 14 -0.45 5.67 -5.08
C ILE A 14 -1.06 6.92 -5.70
N VAL A 15 -0.39 7.48 -6.72
CA VAL A 15 -0.91 8.66 -7.44
C VAL A 15 -2.22 8.34 -8.16
N THR A 16 -2.38 7.13 -8.71
CA THR A 16 -3.64 6.71 -9.32
C THR A 16 -4.77 6.68 -8.30
N ALA A 17 -4.52 6.13 -7.10
CA ALA A 17 -5.53 6.12 -6.03
C ALA A 17 -5.92 7.54 -5.58
N LEU A 18 -4.98 8.49 -5.58
CA LEU A 18 -5.30 9.89 -5.27
C LEU A 18 -6.24 10.50 -6.31
N ILE A 19 -6.10 10.16 -7.59
CA ILE A 19 -7.01 10.62 -8.64
C ILE A 19 -8.38 9.98 -8.46
N GLU A 20 -8.41 8.65 -8.25
CA GLU A 20 -9.64 7.88 -8.13
C GLU A 20 -10.48 8.31 -6.93
N LEU A 21 -9.83 8.64 -5.81
CA LEU A 21 -10.47 9.12 -4.58
C LEU A 21 -10.65 10.65 -4.56
N ASP A 22 -10.46 11.34 -5.69
CA ASP A 22 -10.67 12.79 -5.86
C ASP A 22 -9.84 13.69 -4.92
N TYR A 23 -8.63 13.26 -4.59
CA TYR A 23 -7.66 14.07 -3.83
C TYR A 23 -6.89 15.05 -4.70
N ILE A 24 -6.65 14.66 -5.95
CA ILE A 24 -5.92 15.44 -6.97
C ILE A 24 -6.57 15.21 -8.33
N HIS A 25 -6.42 16.16 -9.23
CA HIS A 25 -6.84 15.99 -10.62
C HIS A 25 -5.79 15.21 -11.42
N GLU A 26 -6.20 14.53 -12.50
CA GLU A 26 -5.28 13.76 -13.36
C GLU A 26 -4.16 14.62 -13.96
N THR A 27 -4.42 15.90 -14.20
CA THR A 27 -3.40 16.86 -14.68
C THR A 27 -2.32 17.17 -13.65
N GLU A 28 -2.61 16.97 -12.36
CA GLU A 28 -1.67 17.20 -11.25
C GLU A 28 -0.82 15.96 -10.96
N ALA A 29 -1.19 14.80 -11.51
CA ALA A 29 -0.57 13.51 -11.23
C ALA A 29 0.95 13.48 -11.48
N PRO A 30 1.49 14.00 -12.61
CA PRO A 30 2.94 14.02 -12.81
C PRO A 30 3.66 14.89 -11.78
N ALA A 31 3.12 16.08 -11.48
CA ALA A 31 3.70 16.98 -10.50
C ALA A 31 3.66 16.40 -9.08
N PHE A 32 2.58 15.69 -8.73
CA PHE A 32 2.47 15.00 -7.45
C PHE A 32 3.48 13.86 -7.33
N LEU A 33 3.66 13.08 -8.41
CA LEU A 33 4.67 12.03 -8.47
C LEU A 33 6.08 12.60 -8.28
N ASP A 34 6.40 13.72 -8.93
CA ASP A 34 7.70 14.38 -8.79
C ASP A 34 7.94 14.86 -7.36
N MET A 35 6.92 15.42 -6.70
CA MET A 35 7.01 15.80 -5.27
C MET A 35 7.26 14.58 -4.38
N MET A 36 6.57 13.46 -4.62
CA MET A 36 6.79 12.22 -3.88
C MET A 36 8.22 11.71 -4.04
N MET A 37 8.72 11.65 -5.28
CA MET A 37 10.07 11.14 -5.54
C MET A 37 11.16 12.07 -5.01
N SER A 38 10.92 13.38 -5.04
CA SER A 38 11.84 14.37 -4.45
C SER A 38 11.97 14.17 -2.93
N LEU A 39 10.86 13.96 -2.23
CA LEU A 39 10.87 13.69 -0.79
C LEU A 39 11.53 12.35 -0.46
N ASN A 40 11.20 11.29 -1.20
CA ASN A 40 11.81 9.98 -0.98
C ASN A 40 13.32 10.00 -1.23
N SER A 41 13.78 10.59 -2.34
CA SER A 41 15.20 10.68 -2.67
C SER A 41 15.96 11.51 -1.64
N ARG A 42 15.37 12.64 -1.20
CA ARG A 42 15.94 13.44 -0.12
C ARG A 42 16.10 12.65 1.17
N SER A 43 15.06 11.92 1.58
CA SER A 43 15.10 11.11 2.81
C SER A 43 16.13 9.99 2.73
N VAL A 44 16.28 9.33 1.58
CA VAL A 44 17.29 8.29 1.36
C VAL A 44 18.70 8.88 1.42
N ASN A 45 18.94 10.01 0.74
CA ASN A 45 20.22 10.71 0.78
C ASN A 45 20.60 11.13 2.21
N GLU A 46 19.66 11.71 2.96
CA GLU A 46 19.87 12.10 4.37
C GLU A 46 20.20 10.87 5.24
N ARG A 47 19.44 9.77 5.13
CA ARG A 47 19.61 8.56 5.94
C ARG A 47 20.91 7.82 5.67
N TYR A 48 21.28 7.68 4.41
CA TYR A 48 22.43 6.86 4.00
C TYR A 48 23.69 7.69 3.71
N SER A 49 23.63 9.00 3.93
CA SER A 49 24.72 9.94 3.59
C SER A 49 25.13 9.84 2.11
N GLU A 50 24.14 9.61 1.26
CA GLU A 50 24.28 9.58 -0.20
C GLU A 50 23.99 10.97 -0.79
N ASN A 51 24.33 11.16 -2.06
CA ASN A 51 24.01 12.38 -2.81
C ASN A 51 23.55 12.03 -4.22
N GLU A 52 22.61 11.09 -4.30
CA GLU A 52 22.05 10.63 -5.56
C GLU A 52 20.99 11.62 -6.06
N PRO A 53 20.91 11.89 -7.37
CA PRO A 53 19.87 12.74 -7.91
C PRO A 53 18.49 12.08 -7.73
N THR A 54 17.45 12.92 -7.63
CA THR A 54 16.06 12.43 -7.61
C THR A 54 15.76 11.65 -8.88
N VAL A 55 15.21 10.45 -8.69
CA VAL A 55 14.77 9.61 -9.81
C VAL A 55 13.55 10.24 -10.47
N ILE A 56 13.62 10.39 -11.79
CA ILE A 56 12.52 10.91 -12.61
C ILE A 56 11.65 9.74 -13.06
N TYR A 57 10.38 9.77 -12.69
CA TYR A 57 9.40 8.79 -13.12
C TYR A 57 8.38 9.41 -14.07
N VAL A 58 7.97 8.61 -15.06
CA VAL A 58 6.82 8.95 -15.91
C VAL A 58 5.58 8.34 -15.28
N PHE A 59 4.62 9.18 -14.94
CA PHE A 59 3.33 8.74 -14.42
C PHE A 59 2.63 7.84 -15.44
N SER A 60 2.21 6.68 -14.98
CA SER A 60 1.33 5.79 -15.73
C SER A 60 0.19 5.38 -14.83
N LYS A 61 -1.05 5.65 -15.26
CA LYS A 61 -2.24 5.19 -14.53
C LYS A 61 -2.18 3.67 -14.32
N GLN A 62 -2.43 3.24 -13.09
CA GLN A 62 -2.44 1.82 -12.71
C GLN A 62 -3.87 1.30 -12.59
N LYS A 63 -4.05 -0.02 -12.56
CA LYS A 63 -5.31 -0.64 -12.15
C LYS A 63 -5.25 -0.90 -10.64
N THR A 64 -6.11 -0.24 -9.88
CA THR A 64 -6.09 -0.28 -8.40
C THR A 64 -7.18 -1.18 -7.82
N ASP A 65 -8.30 -1.36 -8.53
CA ASP A 65 -9.50 -2.08 -8.09
C ASP A 65 -10.20 -1.48 -6.85
N LEU A 66 -9.98 -0.19 -6.54
CA LEU A 66 -10.60 0.49 -5.39
C LEU A 66 -12.13 0.64 -5.47
N TYR A 67 -12.71 0.55 -6.68
CA TYR A 67 -14.15 0.62 -6.94
C TYR A 67 -14.71 -0.67 -7.56
N ASP A 68 -14.08 -1.82 -7.29
CA ASP A 68 -14.62 -3.11 -7.75
C ASP A 68 -16.02 -3.34 -7.15
N GLU A 69 -16.94 -3.87 -7.95
CA GLU A 69 -18.31 -4.19 -7.52
C GLU A 69 -18.32 -5.30 -6.44
N ASP A 70 -17.30 -6.16 -6.47
CA ASP A 70 -17.01 -7.08 -5.39
C ASP A 70 -16.34 -6.32 -4.24
N GLY A 71 -17.14 -5.98 -3.23
CA GLY A 71 -16.65 -5.29 -2.03
C GLY A 71 -15.41 -5.95 -1.43
N TYR A 72 -15.32 -7.29 -1.40
CA TYR A 72 -14.13 -7.96 -0.88
C TYR A 72 -12.87 -7.58 -1.66
N LYS A 73 -12.94 -7.49 -2.99
CA LYS A 73 -11.81 -7.04 -3.83
C LYS A 73 -11.49 -5.57 -3.60
N ALA A 74 -12.51 -4.71 -3.51
CA ALA A 74 -12.32 -3.29 -3.27
C ALA A 74 -11.61 -3.00 -1.93
N TYR A 75 -12.00 -3.69 -0.85
CA TYR A 75 -11.34 -3.52 0.45
C TYR A 75 -9.95 -4.17 0.50
N ALA A 76 -9.73 -5.30 -0.20
CA ALA A 76 -8.39 -5.87 -0.38
C ALA A 76 -7.45 -4.90 -1.11
N ALA A 77 -7.94 -4.26 -2.18
CA ALA A 77 -7.24 -3.19 -2.88
C ALA A 77 -6.92 -2.00 -1.97
N GLY A 78 -7.88 -1.59 -1.12
CA GLY A 78 -7.67 -0.56 -0.10
C GLY A 78 -6.55 -0.91 0.89
N LEU A 79 -6.48 -2.17 1.34
CA LEU A 79 -5.40 -2.65 2.21
C LEU A 79 -4.04 -2.63 1.50
N GLN A 80 -3.97 -3.09 0.26
CA GLN A 80 -2.74 -3.03 -0.54
C GLN A 80 -2.29 -1.58 -0.74
N MET A 81 -3.22 -0.66 -0.98
CA MET A 81 -2.92 0.76 -1.13
C MET A 81 -2.36 1.35 0.17
N MET A 82 -2.96 1.03 1.32
CA MET A 82 -2.42 1.43 2.62
C MET A 82 -1.02 0.87 2.87
N ALA A 83 -0.75 -0.37 2.45
CA ALA A 83 0.59 -0.96 2.53
C ALA A 83 1.59 -0.20 1.65
N ASN A 84 1.22 0.15 0.42
CA ASN A 84 2.06 0.95 -0.49
C ASN A 84 2.40 2.33 0.12
N ILE A 85 1.42 3.01 0.71
CA ILE A 85 1.64 4.28 1.42
C ILE A 85 2.56 4.08 2.63
N ALA A 86 2.39 2.99 3.39
CA ALA A 86 3.24 2.70 4.54
C ALA A 86 4.70 2.44 4.13
N PHE A 87 4.94 1.71 3.03
CA PHE A 87 6.28 1.53 2.47
C PHE A 87 6.89 2.85 2.02
N TYR A 88 6.12 3.69 1.32
CA TYR A 88 6.56 5.03 0.95
C TYR A 88 6.96 5.86 2.18
N HIS A 89 6.13 5.86 3.22
CA HIS A 89 6.45 6.55 4.48
C HIS A 89 7.71 6.00 5.14
N TYR A 90 7.88 4.68 5.21
CA TYR A 90 9.09 4.08 5.78
C TYR A 90 10.37 4.55 5.07
N GLN A 91 10.31 4.68 3.76
CA GLN A 91 11.43 5.14 2.93
C GLN A 91 11.61 6.67 2.94
N SER A 92 10.58 7.43 3.33
CA SER A 92 10.55 8.91 3.25
C SER A 92 10.52 9.62 4.61
N CYS A 93 10.42 8.89 5.72
CA CYS A 93 10.34 9.47 7.07
C CYS A 93 11.69 9.46 7.76
N GLU A 94 12.26 10.64 8.01
CA GLU A 94 13.21 10.83 9.12
C GLU A 94 13.31 12.27 9.67
N THR A 95 12.48 13.20 9.21
CA THR A 95 12.46 14.57 9.76
C THR A 95 11.04 15.04 10.06
N ASP A 96 10.87 15.81 11.14
CA ASP A 96 9.59 16.48 11.50
C ASP A 96 9.03 17.32 10.34
N ILE A 97 9.93 17.81 9.47
CA ILE A 97 9.63 18.59 8.28
C ILE A 97 8.85 17.76 7.24
N CYS A 98 9.18 16.47 7.06
CA CYS A 98 8.51 15.62 6.06
C CYS A 98 7.01 15.47 6.38
N ASN A 99 6.65 15.32 7.65
CA ASN A 99 5.26 15.21 8.10
C ASN A 99 4.41 16.47 7.84
N GLN A 100 5.05 17.62 7.60
CA GLN A 100 4.36 18.88 7.32
C GLN A 100 4.10 19.12 5.81
N THR A 101 4.70 18.30 4.95
CA THR A 101 4.58 18.43 3.49
C THR A 101 3.17 18.12 3.00
N ILE A 102 2.79 18.71 1.85
CA ILE A 102 1.50 18.45 1.21
C ILE A 102 1.32 16.97 0.84
N VAL A 103 2.41 16.32 0.38
CA VAL A 103 2.45 14.90 0.05
C VAL A 103 2.06 14.07 1.27
N MET A 104 2.77 14.23 2.40
CA MET A 104 2.50 13.42 3.58
C MET A 104 1.12 13.70 4.18
N LYS A 105 0.64 14.94 4.13
CA LYS A 105 -0.72 15.29 4.59
C LYS A 105 -1.80 14.58 3.78
N ILE A 106 -1.70 14.62 2.45
CA ILE A 106 -2.66 13.99 1.55
C ILE A 106 -2.61 12.46 1.67
N LEU A 107 -1.42 11.87 1.68
CA LEU A 107 -1.26 10.41 1.84
C LEU A 107 -1.79 9.91 3.19
N ASN A 108 -1.56 10.65 4.28
CA ASN A 108 -2.13 10.29 5.58
C ASN A 108 -3.65 10.39 5.62
N LYS A 109 -4.23 11.41 4.97
CA LYS A 109 -5.68 11.55 4.87
C LYS A 109 -6.28 10.38 4.07
N MET A 110 -5.73 10.07 2.89
CA MET A 110 -6.13 8.91 2.08
C MET A 110 -6.03 7.59 2.87
N LYS A 111 -4.90 7.36 3.55
CA LYS A 111 -4.71 6.17 4.40
C LYS A 111 -5.77 6.08 5.51
N GLY A 112 -6.13 7.21 6.12
CA GLY A 112 -7.15 7.27 7.17
C GLY A 112 -8.55 6.92 6.67
N GLU A 113 -8.93 7.41 5.49
CA GLU A 113 -10.22 7.11 4.87
C GLU A 113 -10.31 5.63 4.44
N LEU A 114 -9.25 5.10 3.79
CA LEU A 114 -9.17 3.69 3.43
C LEU A 114 -9.26 2.77 4.67
N LEU A 115 -8.57 3.13 5.75
CA LEU A 115 -8.63 2.39 7.01
C LEU A 115 -10.04 2.40 7.60
N THR A 116 -10.71 3.55 7.53
CA THR A 116 -12.08 3.70 8.04
C THR A 116 -13.06 2.85 7.23
N ALA A 117 -12.95 2.87 5.90
CA ALA A 117 -13.75 2.05 5.01
C ALA A 117 -13.56 0.54 5.27
N CYS A 118 -12.30 0.09 5.42
CA CYS A 118 -12.00 -1.30 5.76
C CYS A 118 -12.58 -1.71 7.12
N LYS A 119 -12.54 -0.83 8.12
CA LYS A 119 -13.15 -1.10 9.44
C LYS A 119 -14.66 -1.28 9.35
N PHE A 120 -15.36 -0.44 8.58
CA PHE A 120 -16.80 -0.59 8.37
C PHE A 120 -17.13 -1.94 7.74
N TRP A 121 -16.41 -2.33 6.68
CA TRP A 121 -16.62 -3.61 6.04
C TRP A 121 -16.37 -4.80 6.98
N LEU A 122 -15.32 -4.74 7.82
CA LEU A 122 -15.05 -5.78 8.82
C LEU A 122 -16.22 -5.93 9.80
N ILE A 123 -16.78 -4.82 10.28
CA ILE A 123 -17.94 -4.82 11.18
C ILE A 123 -19.15 -5.47 10.50
N GLU A 124 -19.46 -5.08 9.24
CA GLU A 124 -20.57 -5.64 8.46
C GLU A 124 -20.44 -7.14 8.19
N ASN A 125 -19.21 -7.65 8.13
CA ASN A 125 -18.90 -9.06 7.88
C ASN A 125 -18.65 -9.87 9.17
N GLY A 126 -19.11 -9.38 10.32
CA GLY A 126 -19.10 -10.12 11.58
C GLY A 126 -17.76 -10.12 12.32
N PHE A 127 -16.88 -9.15 12.02
CA PHE A 127 -15.65 -8.86 12.76
C PHE A 127 -15.82 -7.55 13.54
N ASN A 128 -16.88 -7.50 14.35
CA ASN A 128 -17.39 -6.29 15.00
C ASN A 128 -16.78 -6.00 16.38
N ASP A 129 -15.96 -6.90 16.92
CA ASP A 129 -15.20 -6.68 18.15
C ASP A 129 -13.75 -7.19 18.02
N GLY A 130 -12.90 -6.85 18.99
CA GLY A 130 -11.50 -7.29 19.03
C GLY A 130 -11.30 -8.80 19.18
N ASN A 131 -12.37 -9.59 19.25
CA ASN A 131 -12.40 -11.03 19.37
C ASN A 131 -13.10 -11.73 18.20
N GLY A 132 -13.62 -11.01 17.18
CA GLY A 132 -14.37 -11.59 16.06
C GLY A 132 -13.58 -12.55 15.16
N TRP A 133 -12.27 -12.65 15.40
CA TRP A 133 -11.34 -13.61 14.79
C TRP A 133 -11.14 -14.89 15.63
N LYS A 134 -11.50 -14.89 16.92
CA LYS A 134 -11.26 -16.03 17.82
C LYS A 134 -12.10 -17.23 17.40
N GLY A 135 -11.45 -18.38 17.30
CA GLY A 135 -12.09 -19.64 16.90
C GLY A 135 -12.37 -19.76 15.40
N LYS A 136 -11.93 -18.79 14.58
CA LYS A 136 -11.92 -18.92 13.12
C LYS A 136 -10.55 -19.45 12.68
N ASP A 137 -10.54 -20.36 11.72
CA ASP A 137 -9.29 -20.79 11.08
C ASP A 137 -8.62 -19.62 10.36
N TYR A 138 -7.29 -19.68 10.21
CA TYR A 138 -6.51 -18.63 9.57
C TYR A 138 -7.01 -18.32 8.15
N ASP A 139 -7.32 -19.34 7.38
CA ASP A 139 -7.83 -19.19 6.00
C ASP A 139 -9.21 -18.52 5.97
N ASN A 140 -9.97 -18.62 7.07
CA ASN A 140 -11.28 -17.98 7.23
C ASN A 140 -11.20 -16.54 7.77
N LEU A 141 -9.99 -16.00 7.97
CA LEU A 141 -9.80 -14.58 8.29
C LEU A 141 -9.95 -13.72 7.04
N PRO A 142 -10.44 -12.47 7.16
CA PRO A 142 -10.59 -11.60 6.00
C PRO A 142 -9.26 -11.33 5.34
N PHE A 143 -9.25 -11.37 4.00
CA PHE A 143 -8.09 -11.06 3.18
C PHE A 143 -6.88 -12.01 3.41
N SER A 144 -7.04 -13.13 4.12
CA SER A 144 -5.99 -14.15 4.36
C SER A 144 -5.38 -14.64 3.05
N GLU A 145 -6.21 -15.01 2.08
CA GLU A 145 -5.79 -15.48 0.76
C GLU A 145 -5.04 -14.42 -0.06
N LYS A 146 -5.34 -13.13 0.19
CA LYS A 146 -4.75 -11.99 -0.53
C LYS A 146 -3.50 -11.43 0.16
N THR A 147 -3.26 -11.79 1.41
CA THR A 147 -2.06 -11.44 2.18
C THR A 147 -1.02 -12.56 2.20
N THR A 148 -1.25 -13.64 1.43
CA THR A 148 -0.21 -14.63 1.15
C THR A 148 0.94 -13.95 0.41
N TRP A 149 2.08 -13.85 1.10
CA TRP A 149 3.33 -13.38 0.51
C TRP A 149 3.85 -14.45 -0.45
N GLY A 150 3.25 -14.51 -1.63
CA GLY A 150 3.78 -15.28 -2.74
C GLY A 150 5.13 -14.68 -3.12
N LEU A 151 6.22 -15.30 -2.67
CA LEU A 151 7.50 -15.19 -3.36
C LEU A 151 7.24 -15.73 -4.77
N TYR A 152 7.00 -14.84 -5.73
CA TYR A 152 6.87 -15.21 -7.13
C TYR A 152 8.23 -15.73 -7.60
N ASP A 153 8.36 -17.05 -7.71
CA ASP A 153 9.38 -17.65 -8.56
C ASP A 153 8.92 -17.52 -10.02
N HIS A 154 9.81 -17.07 -10.89
CA HIS A 154 9.51 -16.68 -12.27
C HIS A 154 9.11 -17.87 -13.16
N ASP A 155 9.16 -19.09 -12.63
CA ASP A 155 8.79 -20.31 -13.33
C ASP A 155 7.62 -21.01 -12.62
N LYS A 156 6.45 -20.96 -13.28
CA LYS A 156 5.29 -21.84 -13.11
C LYS A 156 5.45 -22.95 -12.06
N LYS A 157 5.10 -22.65 -10.81
CA LYS A 157 4.41 -23.53 -9.84
C LYS A 157 4.11 -22.69 -8.61
N VAL A 158 2.83 -22.44 -8.38
CA VAL A 158 2.36 -22.03 -7.06
C VAL A 158 2.84 -23.10 -6.09
N ILE A 159 3.72 -22.75 -5.15
CA ILE A 159 3.97 -23.61 -3.99
C ILE A 159 2.72 -23.46 -3.12
N THR A 160 1.67 -24.20 -3.46
CA THR A 160 0.64 -24.55 -2.48
C THR A 160 1.34 -25.44 -1.48
N GLY A 161 1.59 -24.91 -0.29
CA GLY A 161 2.43 -25.57 0.70
C GLY A 161 2.22 -25.05 2.11
N CYS A 162 0.96 -24.88 2.53
CA CYS A 162 0.58 -25.24 3.89
C CYS A 162 -0.34 -26.45 3.76
N GLU A 163 0.23 -27.59 3.36
CA GLU A 163 -0.43 -28.86 3.66
C GLU A 163 -0.57 -28.94 5.19
N GLY A 164 -1.80 -29.17 5.63
CA GLY A 164 -2.12 -29.39 7.02
C GLY A 164 -1.24 -30.48 7.62
N GLY A 165 -0.22 -30.07 8.36
CA GLY A 165 0.44 -30.91 9.35
C GLY A 165 -0.50 -31.04 10.53
N SER A 166 -1.20 -32.17 10.64
CA SER A 166 -1.88 -32.54 11.88
C SER A 166 -0.82 -32.60 12.98
N TYR A 167 -0.91 -31.71 13.97
CA TYR A 167 -0.26 -31.98 15.25
C TYR A 167 -1.18 -32.91 16.04
N ALA A 168 -1.02 -34.20 15.79
CA ALA A 168 -1.39 -35.24 16.72
C ALA A 168 -0.21 -35.47 17.69
N ASN A 169 -0.56 -35.51 18.97
CA ASN A 169 0.23 -35.68 20.21
C ASN A 169 0.83 -34.41 20.82
#